data_AF-A0A8C2A273-F1
#
_entry.id   AF-A0A8C2A273-F1
#
_cell.length_a   1.000
_cell.length_b   1.000
_cell.length_c   1.000
_cell.angle_alpha   90.00
_cell.angle_beta   90.00
_cell.angle_gamma   90.00
#
_symmetry.space_group_name_H-M   'P 1'
#
loop_
_entity.id
_entity.type
_entity.pdbx_description
1 polymer ?
#
loop_
_entity_poly.entity_id
_entity_poly.type
_entity_poly.pdbx_seq_one_letter_code
_entity_poly.pdbx_strand_id
1 'polypeptide(L)'
;MPSRIEQLSRPKPNLLKFPDRCSVYWLDELPTRSKNTTTAFELTPRLEQLAQSKESSRLIEESSRSPEWMISAAALKARPSERVCSLALPRMPADGWQPERPLLATLSVAVKNAKPSPRICHLAQPKQVKTLLTYCSVDSSAHSISVPNTPSSRILQLASPKQVHAQHSLARPVSWPVPDHVLKAVASERLQKLARPKTRQALFEGYDPYRVSPAARAATASPRLLELSLPLPRKCKGQ
;
A
#
# COMPACT_ATOMS: atom_id res chain seq x y z
N MET A 1 25.17 -54.16 -22.07
CA MET A 1 24.35 -53.14 -21.39
C MET A 1 25.17 -52.62 -20.21
N PRO A 2 25.47 -51.32 -20.14
CA PRO A 2 26.29 -50.78 -19.04
C PRO A 2 25.60 -50.98 -17.70
N SER A 3 26.39 -51.21 -16.65
CA SER A 3 25.84 -51.39 -15.30
C SER A 3 25.20 -50.08 -14.80
N ARG A 4 24.15 -50.16 -13.97
CA ARG A 4 23.46 -48.97 -13.43
C ARG A 4 24.43 -48.01 -12.70
N ILE A 5 25.48 -48.56 -12.10
CA ILE A 5 26.55 -47.80 -11.44
C ILE A 5 27.35 -46.96 -12.45
N GLU A 6 27.69 -47.50 -13.62
CA GLU A 6 28.34 -46.72 -14.68
C GLU A 6 27.44 -45.60 -15.21
N GLN A 7 26.12 -45.82 -15.29
CA GLN A 7 25.19 -44.77 -15.71
C GLN A 7 25.12 -43.61 -14.70
N LEU A 8 25.13 -43.92 -13.40
CA LEU A 8 25.10 -42.89 -12.35
C LEU A 8 26.43 -42.16 -12.18
N SER A 9 27.54 -42.76 -12.60
CA SER A 9 28.87 -42.14 -12.53
C SER A 9 29.09 -41.03 -13.57
N ARG A 10 28.20 -40.89 -14.56
CA ARG A 10 28.32 -39.86 -15.60
C ARG A 10 27.81 -38.50 -15.09
N PRO A 11 28.50 -37.39 -15.41
CA PRO A 11 28.06 -36.05 -15.02
C PRO A 11 26.68 -35.74 -15.61
N LYS A 12 25.79 -35.13 -14.81
CA LYS A 12 24.44 -34.78 -15.26
C LYS A 12 24.51 -33.81 -16.44
N PRO A 13 23.82 -34.07 -17.57
CA PRO A 13 23.80 -33.16 -18.70
C PRO A 13 23.08 -31.86 -18.33
N ASN A 14 23.67 -30.71 -18.66
CA ASN A 14 23.08 -29.41 -18.38
C ASN A 14 21.98 -29.08 -19.40
N LEU A 15 20.72 -29.17 -18.97
CA LEU A 15 19.52 -28.96 -19.80
C LEU A 15 19.10 -27.48 -19.92
N LEU A 16 19.84 -26.53 -19.32
CA LEU A 16 19.51 -25.10 -19.29
C LEU A 16 19.88 -24.31 -20.57
N LYS A 17 20.17 -24.98 -21.69
CA LYS A 17 20.56 -24.31 -22.95
C LYS A 17 19.39 -23.74 -23.77
N PHE A 18 18.14 -23.91 -23.32
CA PHE A 18 16.95 -23.44 -24.05
C PHE A 18 16.16 -22.44 -23.19
N PRO A 19 15.98 -21.17 -23.61
CA PRO A 19 15.40 -20.12 -22.78
C PRO A 19 13.88 -20.23 -22.59
N ASP A 20 13.16 -20.95 -23.45
CA ASP A 20 11.70 -21.08 -23.38
C ASP A 20 11.25 -22.39 -22.73
N ARG A 21 11.39 -22.49 -21.41
CA ARG A 21 10.62 -23.48 -20.63
C ARG A 21 10.00 -22.83 -19.42
N CYS A 22 8.68 -22.63 -19.48
CA CYS A 22 7.85 -22.51 -18.28
C CYS A 22 7.98 -23.81 -17.48
N SER A 23 8.76 -23.77 -16.40
CA SER A 23 9.08 -24.90 -15.55
C SER A 23 7.87 -25.31 -14.72
N VAL A 24 7.04 -26.22 -15.22
CA VAL A 24 5.95 -26.81 -14.41
C VAL A 24 5.99 -28.33 -14.35
N TYR A 25 6.63 -29.03 -15.30
CA TYR A 25 6.83 -30.47 -15.21
C TYR A 25 8.27 -30.87 -15.53
N TRP A 26 8.86 -31.63 -14.62
CA TRP A 26 10.14 -32.30 -14.82
C TRP A 26 9.88 -33.48 -15.75
N LEU A 27 10.18 -33.32 -17.04
CA LEU A 27 10.20 -34.42 -17.99
C LEU A 27 11.65 -34.84 -18.14
N ASP A 28 11.97 -36.05 -17.68
CA ASP A 28 13.31 -36.66 -17.77
C ASP A 28 13.76 -36.93 -19.23
N GLU A 29 12.86 -36.74 -20.19
CA GLU A 29 13.10 -36.95 -21.61
C GLU A 29 12.99 -35.63 -22.40
N LEU A 30 13.89 -35.46 -23.39
CA LEU A 30 13.81 -34.34 -24.33
C LEU A 30 12.64 -34.56 -25.29
N PRO A 31 11.76 -33.55 -25.51
CA PRO A 31 10.75 -33.66 -26.55
C PRO A 31 11.41 -33.89 -27.90
N THR A 32 10.81 -34.75 -28.72
CA THR A 32 11.32 -35.08 -30.04
C THR A 32 11.44 -33.81 -30.89
N ARG A 33 12.58 -33.66 -31.56
CA ARG A 33 12.90 -32.49 -32.39
C ARG A 33 11.83 -32.35 -33.48
N SER A 34 10.98 -31.33 -33.36
CA SER A 34 9.96 -31.03 -34.37
C SER A 34 10.63 -30.72 -35.71
N LYS A 35 10.14 -31.38 -36.76
CA LYS A 35 10.59 -31.17 -38.13
C LYS A 35 9.94 -29.89 -38.66
N ASN A 36 10.65 -28.78 -38.51
CA ASN A 36 10.63 -27.61 -39.39
C ASN A 36 9.24 -27.10 -39.84
N THR A 37 8.61 -26.35 -38.93
CA THR A 37 7.77 -25.19 -39.25
C THR A 37 7.93 -24.19 -38.13
N THR A 38 8.47 -23.01 -38.46
CA THR A 38 8.41 -21.81 -37.62
C THR A 38 6.99 -21.65 -37.12
N THR A 39 6.77 -21.65 -35.80
CA THR A 39 5.44 -21.55 -35.19
C THR A 39 4.80 -20.24 -35.65
N ALA A 40 3.90 -20.31 -36.64
CA ALA A 40 3.03 -19.20 -36.96
C ALA A 40 2.10 -19.02 -35.76
N PHE A 41 2.08 -17.81 -35.19
CA PHE A 41 1.16 -17.46 -34.11
C PHE A 41 -0.24 -17.27 -34.71
N GLU A 42 -0.90 -18.37 -35.05
CA GLU A 42 -2.30 -18.35 -35.44
C GLU A 42 -3.14 -18.17 -34.17
N LEU A 43 -3.81 -17.02 -34.06
CA LEU A 43 -4.75 -16.78 -32.98
C LEU A 43 -5.95 -17.71 -33.15
N THR A 44 -6.24 -18.52 -32.15
CA THR A 44 -7.50 -19.27 -32.12
C THR A 44 -8.67 -18.27 -32.07
N PRO A 45 -9.84 -18.60 -32.63
CA PRO A 45 -11.01 -17.71 -32.59
C PRO A 45 -11.41 -17.31 -31.16
N ARG A 46 -11.12 -18.18 -30.18
CA ARG A 46 -11.30 -17.87 -28.76
C ARG A 46 -10.32 -16.82 -28.25
N LEU A 47 -9.06 -16.86 -28.67
CA LEU A 47 -8.06 -15.87 -28.30
C LEU A 47 -8.38 -14.50 -28.93
N GLU A 48 -8.88 -14.47 -30.16
CA GLU A 48 -9.38 -13.23 -30.77
C GLU A 48 -10.54 -12.62 -29.97
N GLN A 49 -11.52 -13.44 -29.57
CA GLN A 49 -12.63 -12.98 -28.71
C GLN A 49 -12.15 -12.47 -27.35
N LEU A 50 -11.12 -13.08 -26.76
CA LEU A 50 -10.56 -12.63 -25.49
C LEU A 50 -9.69 -11.37 -25.63
N ALA A 51 -9.11 -11.14 -26.81
CA ALA A 51 -8.34 -9.94 -27.10
C ALA A 51 -9.25 -8.71 -27.35
N GLN A 52 -10.53 -8.93 -27.70
CA GLN A 52 -11.50 -7.84 -27.77
C GLN A 52 -11.73 -7.24 -26.37
N SER A 53 -11.72 -5.91 -26.29
CA SER A 53 -12.06 -5.21 -25.04
C SER A 53 -13.48 -5.59 -24.64
N LYS A 54 -13.69 -5.92 -23.37
CA LYS A 54 -15.05 -6.16 -22.86
C LYS A 54 -15.90 -4.92 -23.12
N GLU A 55 -16.95 -5.08 -23.90
CA GLU A 55 -17.94 -4.02 -24.09
C GLU A 55 -18.53 -3.70 -22.71
N SER A 56 -18.28 -2.49 -22.22
CA SER A 56 -18.98 -1.99 -21.04
C SER A 56 -20.46 -1.96 -21.39
N SER A 57 -21.28 -2.68 -20.62
CA SER A 57 -22.73 -2.64 -20.81
C SER A 57 -23.19 -1.19 -20.79
N ARG A 58 -23.95 -0.76 -21.81
CA ARG A 58 -24.52 0.60 -21.90
C ARG A 58 -25.35 0.99 -20.67
N LEU A 59 -25.79 0.01 -19.89
CA LEU A 59 -26.46 0.16 -18.60
C LEU A 59 -25.56 0.78 -17.50
N ILE A 60 -24.25 0.87 -17.71
CA ILE A 60 -23.31 1.45 -16.73
C ILE A 60 -23.28 2.98 -16.79
N GLU A 61 -23.70 3.61 -17.90
CA GLU A 61 -23.75 5.09 -17.99
C GLU A 61 -24.74 5.71 -16.97
N GLU A 62 -25.76 4.97 -16.57
CA GLU A 62 -26.73 5.37 -15.54
C GLU A 62 -26.26 5.12 -14.10
N SER A 63 -25.15 4.39 -13.91
CA SER A 63 -24.59 4.01 -12.60
C SER A 63 -23.64 5.06 -12.03
N SER A 64 -23.94 6.34 -12.26
CA SER A 64 -23.33 7.46 -11.54
C SER A 64 -24.16 7.88 -10.32
N ARG A 65 -25.37 7.34 -10.17
CA ARG A 65 -26.09 7.34 -8.88
C ARG A 65 -25.56 6.18 -8.05
N SER A 66 -25.11 6.48 -6.83
CA SER A 66 -24.73 5.46 -5.85
C SER A 66 -25.79 4.35 -5.84
N PRO A 67 -25.42 3.07 -5.69
CA PRO A 67 -26.40 1.99 -5.65
C PRO A 67 -27.39 2.29 -4.53
N GLU A 68 -28.60 2.71 -4.89
CA GLU A 68 -29.72 2.87 -3.96
C GLU A 68 -30.14 1.47 -3.58
N TRP A 69 -29.48 0.92 -2.55
CA TRP A 69 -29.89 -0.34 -1.97
C TRP A 69 -31.30 -0.16 -1.42
N MET A 70 -32.29 -0.80 -2.06
CA MET A 70 -33.66 -0.79 -1.58
C MET A 70 -33.71 -1.44 -0.19
N ILE A 71 -33.94 -0.63 0.83
CA ILE A 71 -34.08 -1.09 2.21
C ILE A 71 -35.49 -1.69 2.36
N SER A 72 -35.60 -2.88 2.97
CA SER A 72 -36.89 -3.50 3.20
C SER A 72 -37.75 -2.68 4.18
N ALA A 73 -39.07 -2.72 4.01
CA ALA A 73 -40.00 -2.02 4.92
C ALA A 73 -39.85 -2.46 6.39
N ALA A 74 -39.41 -3.71 6.63
CA ALA A 74 -39.11 -4.22 7.96
C ALA A 74 -37.87 -3.55 8.57
N ALA A 75 -36.81 -3.34 7.79
CA ALA A 75 -35.60 -2.66 8.25
C ALA A 75 -35.85 -1.17 8.55
N LEU A 76 -36.70 -0.49 7.78
CA LEU A 76 -37.12 0.89 8.07
C LEU A 76 -37.96 1.00 9.36
N LYS A 77 -38.71 -0.05 9.72
CA LYS A 77 -39.55 -0.10 10.93
C LYS A 77 -38.81 -0.67 12.15
N ALA A 78 -37.60 -1.17 11.99
CA ALA A 78 -36.84 -1.78 13.07
C ALA A 78 -36.47 -0.73 14.13
N ARG A 79 -36.79 -1.02 15.39
CA ARG A 79 -36.39 -0.17 16.53
C ARG A 79 -35.22 -0.82 17.26
N PRO A 80 -34.13 -0.09 17.53
CA PRO A 80 -33.02 -0.62 18.31
C PRO A 80 -33.48 -0.94 19.75
N SER A 81 -32.88 -1.96 20.35
CA SER A 81 -33.10 -2.26 21.77
C SER A 81 -32.46 -1.19 22.65
N GLU A 82 -32.96 -1.04 23.88
CA GLU A 82 -32.45 -0.06 24.84
C GLU A 82 -30.94 -0.20 25.06
N ARG A 83 -30.43 -1.44 25.13
CA ARG A 83 -28.99 -1.72 25.21
C ARG A 83 -28.22 -1.17 24.01
N VAL A 84 -28.74 -1.34 22.79
CA VAL A 84 -28.10 -0.83 21.56
C VAL A 84 -28.09 0.70 21.58
N CYS A 85 -29.18 1.33 22.02
CA CYS A 85 -29.22 2.78 22.22
C CYS A 85 -28.14 3.24 23.21
N SER A 86 -28.00 2.57 24.36
CA SER A 86 -26.97 2.90 25.35
C SER A 86 -25.53 2.72 24.84
N LEU A 87 -25.30 1.71 23.99
CA LEU A 87 -23.98 1.47 23.39
C LEU A 87 -23.66 2.40 22.22
N ALA A 88 -24.68 2.94 21.55
CA ALA A 88 -24.51 3.92 20.47
C ALA A 88 -24.11 5.31 20.99
N LEU A 89 -24.35 5.60 22.27
CA LEU A 89 -23.86 6.82 22.90
C LEU A 89 -22.32 6.78 22.97
N PRO A 90 -21.63 7.87 22.57
CA PRO A 90 -20.18 7.93 22.70
C PRO A 90 -19.78 7.81 24.17
N ARG A 91 -18.65 7.14 24.43
CA ARG A 91 -18.08 7.12 25.78
C ARG A 91 -17.71 8.54 26.19
N MET A 92 -18.05 8.90 27.43
CA MET A 92 -17.61 10.17 28.00
C MET A 92 -16.07 10.21 28.01
N PRO A 93 -15.46 11.36 27.71
CA PRO A 93 -14.03 11.54 27.87
C PRO A 93 -13.61 11.26 29.32
N ALA A 94 -12.37 10.83 29.52
CA ALA A 94 -11.81 10.68 30.87
C ALA A 94 -11.82 12.03 31.60
N ASP A 95 -11.91 12.00 32.94
CA ASP A 95 -11.84 13.22 33.75
C ASP A 95 -10.57 14.00 33.43
N GLY A 96 -10.73 15.28 33.07
CA GLY A 96 -9.62 16.16 32.67
C GLY A 96 -9.22 16.05 31.19
N TRP A 97 -9.90 15.25 30.36
CA TRP A 97 -9.67 15.25 28.92
C TRP A 97 -10.03 16.62 28.32
N GLN A 98 -9.05 17.23 27.66
CA GLN A 98 -9.20 18.46 26.89
C GLN A 98 -8.82 18.16 25.44
N PRO A 99 -9.55 18.67 24.43
CA PRO A 99 -9.12 18.54 23.06
C PRO A 99 -7.77 19.26 22.86
N GLU A 100 -6.84 18.66 22.11
CA GLU A 100 -5.50 19.23 21.85
C GLU A 100 -5.54 20.66 21.28
N ARG A 101 -6.67 21.02 20.65
CA ARG A 101 -6.99 22.38 20.24
C ARG A 101 -8.32 22.79 20.88
N PRO A 102 -8.40 23.96 21.54
CA PRO A 102 -9.70 24.51 21.88
C PRO A 102 -10.51 24.65 20.59
N LEU A 103 -11.80 24.28 20.63
CA LEU A 103 -12.72 24.58 19.53
C LEU A 103 -12.55 26.05 19.18
N LEU A 104 -12.34 26.35 17.89
CA LEU A 104 -12.08 27.72 17.43
C LEU A 104 -13.10 28.65 18.08
N ALA A 105 -12.60 29.76 18.64
CA ALA A 105 -13.42 30.76 19.31
C ALA A 105 -14.66 31.08 18.48
N THR A 106 -15.78 31.35 19.14
CA THR A 106 -17.06 31.69 18.49
C THR A 106 -16.81 32.69 17.37
N LEU A 107 -16.97 32.23 16.12
CA LEU A 107 -16.69 33.04 14.94
C LEU A 107 -17.51 34.34 15.03
N SER A 108 -16.85 35.47 14.75
CA SER A 108 -17.52 36.77 14.76
C SER A 108 -18.66 36.80 13.73
N VAL A 109 -19.66 37.64 13.99
CA VAL A 109 -20.81 37.81 13.08
C VAL A 109 -20.35 38.20 11.67
N ALA A 110 -19.26 38.98 11.56
CA ALA A 110 -18.65 39.36 10.30
C ALA A 110 -18.12 38.16 9.50
N VAL A 111 -17.47 37.19 10.16
CA VAL A 111 -16.95 35.97 9.51
C VAL A 111 -18.10 35.07 9.05
N LYS A 112 -19.16 34.95 9.86
CA LYS A 112 -20.35 34.16 9.48
C LYS A 112 -21.09 34.75 8.27
N ASN A 113 -21.07 36.08 8.13
CA ASN A 113 -21.76 36.80 7.05
C ASN A 113 -20.85 37.19 5.88
N ALA A 114 -19.58 36.74 5.87
CA ALA A 114 -18.63 37.08 4.82
C ALA A 114 -19.07 36.47 3.48
N LYS A 115 -19.28 37.31 2.47
CA LYS A 115 -19.61 36.86 1.11
C LYS A 115 -18.32 36.54 0.35
N PRO A 116 -18.25 35.41 -0.37
CA PRO A 116 -17.09 35.09 -1.20
C PRO A 116 -16.93 36.13 -2.32
N SER A 117 -15.68 36.43 -2.67
CA SER A 117 -15.37 37.31 -3.79
C SER A 117 -15.79 36.65 -5.11
N PRO A 118 -16.07 37.43 -6.18
CA PRO A 118 -16.46 36.86 -7.48
C PRO A 118 -15.42 35.88 -8.03
N ARG A 119 -14.13 36.12 -7.74
CA ARG A 119 -13.03 35.21 -8.07
C ARG A 119 -13.15 33.86 -7.35
N ILE A 120 -13.46 33.87 -6.06
CA ILE A 120 -13.65 32.64 -5.28
C ILE A 120 -14.85 31.86 -5.83
N CYS A 121 -15.95 32.55 -6.12
CA CYS A 121 -17.13 31.95 -6.76
C CYS A 121 -16.77 31.30 -8.11
N HIS A 122 -15.96 31.98 -8.94
CA HIS A 122 -15.52 31.44 -10.23
C HIS A 122 -14.60 30.22 -10.08
N LEU A 123 -13.66 30.24 -9.12
CA LEU A 123 -12.77 29.11 -8.87
C LEU A 123 -13.48 27.91 -8.23
N ALA A 124 -14.54 28.17 -7.47
CA ALA A 124 -15.38 27.13 -6.86
C ALA A 124 -16.27 26.42 -7.89
N GLN A 125 -16.43 26.98 -9.10
CA GLN A 125 -17.13 26.27 -10.16
C GLN A 125 -16.34 25.01 -10.52
N PRO A 126 -17.00 23.85 -10.63
CA PRO A 126 -16.33 22.63 -11.05
C PRO A 126 -15.70 22.88 -12.42
N LYS A 127 -14.43 22.47 -12.57
CA LYS A 127 -13.76 22.56 -13.87
C LYS A 127 -14.58 21.75 -14.85
N GLN A 128 -15.22 22.44 -15.79
CA GLN A 128 -15.88 21.84 -16.95
C GLN A 128 -14.77 21.29 -17.85
N VAL A 129 -14.20 20.14 -17.44
CA VAL A 129 -13.40 19.33 -18.34
C VAL A 129 -14.38 18.86 -19.39
N LYS A 130 -14.34 19.50 -20.56
CA LYS A 130 -14.88 18.87 -21.76
C LYS A 130 -14.08 17.59 -21.90
N THR A 131 -14.64 16.49 -21.42
CA THR A 131 -14.17 15.14 -21.71
C THR A 131 -14.33 15.00 -23.22
N LEU A 132 -13.32 15.45 -23.95
CA LEU A 132 -12.93 14.74 -25.16
C LEU A 132 -12.43 13.40 -24.65
N LEU A 133 -13.37 12.50 -24.35
CA LEU A 133 -13.14 11.07 -24.40
C LEU A 133 -12.85 10.74 -25.87
N THR A 134 -11.72 11.23 -26.37
CA THR A 134 -11.03 10.57 -27.47
C THR A 134 -10.52 9.30 -26.82
N TYR A 135 -11.35 8.27 -26.86
CA TYR A 135 -10.88 6.90 -26.82
C TYR A 135 -9.61 6.89 -27.67
N CYS A 136 -8.47 6.63 -27.06
CA CYS A 136 -7.28 6.31 -27.83
C CYS A 136 -7.57 4.94 -28.44
N SER A 137 -8.31 4.92 -29.55
CA SER A 137 -8.22 3.81 -30.48
C SER A 137 -6.81 3.86 -31.04
N VAL A 138 -6.11 2.77 -30.78
CA VAL A 138 -4.73 2.56 -31.20
C VAL A 138 -4.65 2.38 -32.73
N ASP A 139 -5.80 2.36 -33.44
CA ASP A 139 -5.88 1.94 -34.84
C ASP A 139 -6.33 3.04 -35.81
N SER A 140 -6.15 4.32 -35.47
CA SER A 140 -6.38 5.40 -36.44
C SER A 140 -5.31 6.47 -36.35
N SER A 141 -4.20 6.19 -37.03
CA SER A 141 -3.33 7.22 -37.59
C SER A 141 -4.19 8.31 -38.24
N ALA A 142 -3.90 9.58 -37.93
CA ALA A 142 -4.53 10.82 -38.43
C ALA A 142 -5.55 11.57 -37.52
N HIS A 143 -5.53 11.42 -36.20
CA HIS A 143 -6.02 12.49 -35.33
C HIS A 143 -4.85 13.41 -34.96
N SER A 144 -4.53 14.36 -35.85
CA SER A 144 -3.64 15.46 -35.50
C SER A 144 -4.37 16.36 -34.49
N ILE A 145 -4.09 16.15 -33.21
CA ILE A 145 -4.41 17.14 -32.19
C ILE A 145 -3.62 18.38 -32.58
N SER A 146 -4.29 19.36 -33.18
CA SER A 146 -3.76 20.70 -33.42
C SER A 146 -3.62 21.39 -32.07
N VAL A 147 -2.60 20.99 -31.31
CA VAL A 147 -2.09 21.83 -30.24
C VAL A 147 -1.37 22.99 -30.95
N PRO A 148 -1.71 24.25 -30.67
CA PRO A 148 -0.90 25.34 -31.16
C PRO A 148 0.53 25.14 -30.63
N ASN A 149 1.47 24.83 -31.53
CA ASN A 149 2.90 24.66 -31.22
C ASN A 149 3.56 25.96 -30.74
N THR A 150 2.80 27.06 -30.69
CA THR A 150 3.26 28.36 -30.22
C THR A 150 3.01 28.50 -28.72
N PRO A 151 4.06 28.47 -27.87
CA PRO A 151 3.89 28.72 -26.45
C PRO A 151 3.34 30.14 -26.23
N SER A 152 2.36 30.28 -25.33
CA SER A 152 1.84 31.59 -24.96
C SER A 152 2.96 32.50 -24.40
N SER A 153 2.78 33.82 -24.52
CA SER A 153 3.74 34.81 -23.98
C SER A 153 4.07 34.57 -22.49
N ARG A 154 3.08 34.14 -21.71
CA ARG A 154 3.26 33.76 -20.30
C ARG A 154 4.17 32.54 -20.14
N ILE A 155 4.05 31.54 -21.01
CA ILE A 155 4.91 30.34 -20.98
C ILE A 155 6.35 30.74 -21.29
N LEU A 156 6.57 31.61 -22.28
CA LEU A 156 7.91 32.13 -22.59
C LEU A 156 8.50 32.91 -21.42
N GLN A 157 7.71 33.72 -20.72
CA GLN A 157 8.15 34.42 -19.51
C GLN A 157 8.49 33.45 -18.38
N LEU A 158 7.69 32.41 -18.16
CA LEU A 158 7.95 31.40 -17.12
C LEU A 158 9.12 30.48 -17.46
N ALA A 159 9.39 30.27 -18.75
CA ALA A 159 10.55 29.52 -19.24
C ALA A 159 11.86 30.29 -19.07
N SER A 160 11.80 31.61 -18.88
CA SER A 160 13.01 32.39 -18.59
C SER A 160 13.56 32.02 -17.21
N PRO A 161 14.86 31.70 -17.08
CA PRO A 161 15.45 31.36 -15.79
C PRO A 161 15.39 32.57 -14.86
N LYS A 162 15.08 32.32 -13.58
CA LYS A 162 15.09 33.38 -12.56
C LYS A 162 16.48 33.99 -12.46
N GLN A 163 16.53 35.33 -12.39
CA GLN A 163 17.80 36.01 -12.12
C GLN A 163 18.28 35.67 -10.71
N VAL A 164 19.54 35.28 -10.63
CA VAL A 164 20.22 34.99 -9.38
C VAL A 164 20.43 36.32 -8.63
N HIS A 165 20.11 36.36 -7.34
CA HIS A 165 20.28 37.56 -6.53
C HIS A 165 21.75 37.98 -6.49
N ALA A 166 22.05 39.29 -6.45
CA ALA A 166 23.43 39.80 -6.50
C ALA A 166 24.35 39.26 -5.39
N GLN A 167 23.78 38.88 -4.24
CA GLN A 167 24.51 38.29 -3.11
C GLN A 167 24.44 36.76 -3.05
N HIS A 168 23.83 36.10 -4.03
CA HIS A 168 23.71 34.64 -4.01
C HIS A 168 25.04 34.00 -4.40
N SER A 169 25.74 33.47 -3.39
CA SER A 169 26.90 32.60 -3.57
C SER A 169 26.46 31.22 -4.03
N LEU A 170 27.00 30.74 -5.16
CA LEU A 170 26.78 29.37 -5.61
C LEU A 170 27.31 28.35 -4.59
N ALA A 171 26.78 27.13 -4.64
CA ALA A 171 27.24 26.03 -3.78
C ALA A 171 28.75 25.80 -3.96
N ARG A 172 29.44 25.54 -2.84
CA ARG A 172 30.87 25.20 -2.83
C ARG A 172 31.09 23.93 -3.67
N PRO A 173 32.14 23.85 -4.51
CA PRO A 173 32.44 22.67 -5.31
C PRO A 173 32.63 21.42 -4.43
N VAL A 174 32.32 20.25 -4.99
CA VAL A 174 32.38 18.95 -4.29
C VAL A 174 33.77 18.64 -3.74
N SER A 175 34.82 19.01 -4.47
CA SER A 175 36.20 18.99 -4.00
C SER A 175 36.61 20.39 -3.56
N TRP A 176 36.91 20.54 -2.26
CA TRP A 176 37.52 21.75 -1.73
C TRP A 176 38.63 21.36 -0.74
N PRO A 177 39.75 22.10 -0.71
CA PRO A 177 40.87 21.78 0.17
C PRO A 177 40.43 21.96 1.63
N VAL A 178 40.47 20.87 2.39
CA VAL A 178 40.22 20.90 3.84
C VAL A 178 41.44 21.53 4.51
N PRO A 179 41.26 22.55 5.37
CA PRO A 179 42.39 23.22 6.00
C PRO A 179 43.09 22.30 7.02
N ASP A 180 44.41 22.45 7.13
CA ASP A 180 45.27 21.61 7.97
C ASP A 180 44.80 21.46 9.42
N HIS A 181 44.25 22.52 10.02
CA HIS A 181 43.79 22.48 11.41
C HIS A 181 42.59 21.54 11.60
N VAL A 182 41.76 21.35 10.56
CA VAL A 182 40.65 20.38 10.59
C VAL A 182 41.19 18.96 10.43
N LEU A 183 42.18 18.75 9.56
CA LEU A 183 42.82 17.44 9.40
C LEU A 183 43.57 16.99 10.66
N LYS A 184 44.13 17.95 11.40
CA LYS A 184 44.86 17.73 12.65
C LYS A 184 43.98 17.79 13.90
N ALA A 185 42.67 18.02 13.75
CA ALA A 185 41.77 18.13 14.88
C ALA A 185 41.58 16.77 15.57
N VAL A 186 41.82 16.73 16.88
CA VAL A 186 41.60 15.52 17.70
C VAL A 186 40.27 15.64 18.44
N ALA A 187 39.51 14.54 18.49
CA ALA A 187 38.24 14.47 19.20
C ALA A 187 38.44 14.71 20.71
N SER A 188 37.51 15.45 21.33
CA SER A 188 37.56 15.74 22.77
C SER A 188 37.48 14.46 23.62
N GLU A 189 38.03 14.49 24.83
CA GLU A 189 38.05 13.34 25.74
C GLU A 189 36.65 12.75 26.00
N ARG A 190 35.64 13.63 26.11
CA ARG A 190 34.25 13.22 26.25
C ARG A 190 33.76 12.43 25.04
N LEU A 191 34.09 12.88 23.83
CA LEU A 191 33.73 12.20 22.59
C LEU A 191 34.42 10.82 22.51
N GLN A 192 35.69 10.75 22.90
CA GLN A 192 36.42 9.47 22.96
C GLN A 192 35.79 8.49 23.95
N LYS A 193 35.32 8.97 25.12
CA LYS A 193 34.60 8.14 26.09
C LYS A 193 33.26 7.64 25.55
N LEU A 194 32.50 8.49 24.87
CA LEU A 194 31.21 8.13 24.28
C LEU A 194 31.36 7.19 23.06
N ALA A 195 32.46 7.28 22.33
CA ALA A 195 32.77 6.41 21.22
C ALA A 195 33.09 4.96 21.64
N ARG A 196 33.33 4.71 22.95
CA ARG A 196 33.51 3.34 23.44
C ARG A 196 32.18 2.58 23.37
N PRO A 197 32.14 1.40 22.72
CA PRO A 197 30.91 0.62 22.63
C PRO A 197 30.46 0.17 24.02
N LYS A 198 29.16 0.25 24.28
CA LYS A 198 28.57 -0.20 25.54
C LYS A 198 28.62 -1.73 25.60
N THR A 199 29.40 -2.29 26.52
CA THR A 199 29.39 -3.72 26.81
C THR A 199 28.04 -4.10 27.42
N ARG A 200 27.29 -4.99 26.77
CA ARG A 200 26.06 -5.58 27.33
C ARG A 200 26.41 -6.96 27.88
N GLN A 201 26.08 -7.21 29.15
CA GLN A 201 26.08 -8.58 29.66
C GLN A 201 24.95 -9.36 28.97
N ALA A 202 25.20 -10.61 28.62
CA ALA A 202 24.19 -11.46 28.01
C ALA A 202 23.02 -11.63 29.00
N LEU A 203 21.82 -11.22 28.60
CA LEU A 203 20.61 -11.27 29.43
C LEU A 203 20.16 -12.72 29.80
N PHE A 204 20.93 -13.74 29.44
CA PHE A 204 20.51 -15.13 29.40
C PHE A 204 21.42 -16.06 30.23
N GLU A 205 22.07 -15.57 31.27
CA GLU A 205 22.69 -16.45 32.26
C GLU A 205 21.62 -16.83 33.31
N GLY A 206 20.93 -17.96 33.08
CA GLY A 206 20.06 -18.58 34.10
C GLY A 206 18.56 -18.69 33.78
N TYR A 207 18.12 -18.44 32.55
CA TYR A 207 16.73 -18.72 32.16
C TYR A 207 16.53 -20.22 31.89
N ASP A 208 15.86 -20.90 32.82
CA ASP A 208 15.39 -22.26 32.63
C ASP A 208 14.01 -22.23 31.92
N PRO A 209 13.91 -22.69 30.66
CA PRO A 209 12.67 -22.65 29.88
C PRO A 209 11.55 -23.52 30.45
N TYR A 210 11.86 -24.45 31.36
CA TYR A 210 10.87 -25.33 32.00
C TYR A 210 10.41 -24.84 33.38
N ARG A 211 10.98 -23.74 33.87
CA ARG A 211 10.65 -23.19 35.19
C ARG A 211 9.35 -22.40 35.14
N VAL A 212 8.29 -22.99 35.69
CA VAL A 212 7.00 -22.30 35.87
C VAL A 212 7.11 -21.23 36.94
N SER A 213 6.58 -20.04 36.68
CA SER A 213 6.62 -18.93 37.64
C SER A 213 5.79 -19.24 38.89
N PRO A 214 6.19 -18.74 40.08
CA PRO A 214 5.43 -18.97 41.31
C PRO A 214 4.00 -18.40 41.22
N ALA A 215 3.81 -17.29 40.49
CA ALA A 215 2.49 -16.71 40.23
C ALA A 215 1.60 -17.65 39.41
N ALA A 216 2.15 -18.33 38.40
CA ALA A 216 1.41 -19.31 37.61
C ALA A 216 1.03 -20.55 38.43
N ARG A 217 1.90 -20.99 39.37
CA ARG A 217 1.58 -22.09 40.30
C ARG A 217 0.50 -21.72 41.32
N ALA A 218 0.44 -20.46 41.71
CA ALA A 218 -0.55 -19.94 42.66
C ALA A 218 -1.88 -19.53 42.00
N ALA A 219 -1.95 -19.52 40.67
CA ALA A 219 -3.14 -19.09 39.95
C ALA A 219 -4.28 -20.11 40.10
N THR A 220 -5.43 -19.67 40.58
CA THR A 220 -6.65 -20.47 40.68
C THR A 220 -7.58 -20.18 39.51
N ALA A 221 -8.27 -21.21 39.00
CA ALA A 221 -9.26 -21.05 37.94
C ALA A 221 -10.43 -20.14 38.39
N SER A 222 -10.96 -19.35 37.46
CA SER A 222 -12.13 -18.51 37.72
C SER A 222 -13.39 -19.38 37.92
N PRO A 223 -14.41 -18.89 38.66
CA PRO A 223 -15.63 -19.66 38.90
C PRO A 223 -16.30 -20.11 37.60
N ARG A 224 -16.29 -19.26 36.57
CA ARG A 224 -16.78 -19.58 35.22
C ARG A 224 -16.04 -20.74 34.57
N LEU A 225 -14.71 -20.79 34.72
CA LEU A 225 -13.91 -21.88 34.15
C LEU A 225 -14.13 -23.19 34.92
N LEU A 226 -14.35 -23.11 36.23
CA LEU A 226 -14.75 -24.27 37.04
C LEU A 226 -16.12 -24.82 36.58
N GLU A 227 -17.11 -23.95 36.36
CA GLU A 227 -18.42 -24.34 35.79
C GLU A 227 -18.28 -25.03 34.44
N LEU A 228 -17.47 -24.47 33.54
CA LEU A 228 -17.24 -25.04 32.20
C LEU A 228 -16.43 -26.33 32.22
N SER A 229 -15.61 -26.55 33.25
CA SER A 229 -14.85 -27.79 33.43
C SER A 229 -15.73 -28.97 33.84
N LEU A 230 -16.94 -28.70 34.35
CA LEU A 230 -17.89 -29.75 34.66
C LEU A 230 -18.46 -30.36 33.36
N PRO A 231 -18.61 -31.69 33.30
CA PRO A 231 -19.21 -32.34 32.14
C PRO A 231 -20.66 -31.89 31.98
N LEU A 232 -21.08 -31.71 30.72
CA LEU A 232 -22.47 -31.38 30.42
C LEU A 232 -23.41 -32.45 31.01
N PRO A 233 -24.55 -32.08 31.60
CA PRO A 233 -25.43 -33.00 32.33
C PRO A 233 -25.89 -34.19 31.47
N ARG A 234 -26.07 -33.99 30.16
CA ARG A 234 -26.40 -35.06 29.19
C ARG A 234 -25.29 -36.10 28.96
N LYS A 235 -24.06 -35.82 29.39
CA LYS A 235 -22.89 -36.71 29.26
C LYS A 235 -22.55 -37.41 30.58
N CYS A 236 -23.21 -37.05 31.68
CA CYS A 236 -23.12 -37.77 32.94
C CYS A 236 -23.98 -39.03 32.82
N LYS A 237 -23.39 -40.23 32.94
CA LYS A 237 -24.18 -41.45 33.14
C LYS A 237 -24.76 -41.38 34.55
N GLY A 238 -26.08 -41.57 34.67
CA GLY A 238 -26.75 -41.63 35.97
C GLY A 238 -26.12 -42.70 36.84
N GLN A 239 -25.85 -42.36 38.10
CA GLN A 239 -25.50 -43.31 39.15
C GLN A 239 -26.73 -44.12 39.56
#